data_AF-A0A9P6SBT2-F1
#
_entry.id   AF-A0A9P6SBT2-F1
#
_cell.length_a   1.000
_cell.length_b   1.000
_cell.length_c   1.000
_cell.angle_alpha   90.00
_cell.angle_beta   90.00
_cell.angle_gamma   90.00
#
_symmetry.space_group_name_H-M   'P 1'
#
loop_
_entity.id
_entity.type
_entity.pdbx_description
1 polymer ?
#
loop_
_entity_poly.entity_id
_entity_poly.type
_entity_poly.pdbx_seq_one_letter_code
_entity_poly.pdbx_strand_id
1 'polypeptide(L)'
;MESIDFLNEEVTSKVTTDTPKHSTQSQTSKREGPSVLIVGAGVAGLFLAILLERVGIYQVYERAKEVKSLSATLTPQGAIMSLNVGAIPALEQMGLCEDLWKVSLDSGGRFKIYDSDLSLLYSLNTSIEYV
;
A
#
# COMPACT_ATOMS: atom_id res chain seq x y z
N MET A 1 19.01 -42.18 55.28
CA MET A 1 17.92 -43.02 55.81
C MET A 1 16.80 -42.04 56.12
N GLU A 2 15.84 -41.80 55.22
CA GLU A 2 15.48 -42.44 53.94
C GLU A 2 15.37 -41.33 52.87
N SER A 3 15.67 -41.49 51.57
CA SER A 3 15.37 -42.53 50.58
C SER A 3 13.94 -42.49 50.02
N ILE A 4 13.79 -41.66 48.96
CA ILE A 4 12.99 -41.78 47.71
C ILE A 4 11.80 -42.78 47.65
N ASP A 5 10.65 -42.32 47.11
CA ASP A 5 9.84 -42.89 46.00
C ASP A 5 8.37 -42.39 46.06
N PHE A 6 7.55 -42.25 44.98
CA PHE A 6 7.76 -42.35 43.52
C PHE A 6 6.68 -41.53 42.73
N LEU A 7 6.96 -41.26 41.43
CA LEU A 7 6.06 -41.08 40.27
C LEU A 7 4.61 -40.48 40.37
N ASN A 8 4.37 -39.37 39.64
CA ASN A 8 3.48 -39.22 38.44
C ASN A 8 3.14 -37.72 38.22
N GLU A 9 3.49 -37.11 37.09
CA GLU A 9 2.86 -37.20 35.76
C GLU A 9 1.68 -36.23 35.58
N GLU A 10 1.97 -35.03 35.04
CA GLU A 10 1.09 -34.38 34.06
C GLU A 10 1.88 -33.35 33.22
N VAL A 11 2.37 -33.79 32.05
CA VAL A 11 2.94 -32.90 31.03
C VAL A 11 1.79 -32.35 30.19
N THR A 12 1.26 -31.18 30.55
CA THR A 12 0.28 -30.47 29.71
C THR A 12 0.93 -29.32 28.94
N SER A 13 0.92 -29.49 27.62
CA SER A 13 1.51 -28.62 26.62
C SER A 13 0.81 -27.26 26.52
N LYS A 14 1.60 -26.20 26.37
CA LYS A 14 1.20 -25.00 25.62
C LYS A 14 2.31 -24.54 24.69
N VAL A 15 2.38 -25.20 23.53
CA VAL A 15 3.00 -24.64 22.32
C VAL A 15 2.30 -23.31 22.04
N THR A 16 2.99 -22.20 22.28
CA THR A 16 2.54 -20.88 21.85
C THR A 16 3.18 -20.59 20.51
N THR A 17 2.36 -20.42 19.48
CA THR A 17 2.81 -20.22 18.10
C THR A 17 3.42 -18.84 17.91
N ASP A 18 4.73 -18.79 17.66
CA ASP A 18 5.40 -17.57 17.22
C ASP A 18 4.80 -17.10 15.90
N THR A 19 4.03 -16.01 15.99
CA THR A 19 3.52 -15.29 14.82
C THR A 19 4.45 -14.10 14.57
N PRO A 20 5.13 -13.99 13.41
CA PRO A 20 6.07 -12.92 13.16
C PRO A 20 5.34 -11.58 13.04
N LYS A 21 5.31 -10.82 14.15
CA LYS A 21 4.85 -9.44 14.14
C LYS A 21 5.88 -8.58 13.41
N HIS A 22 5.63 -8.29 12.14
CA HIS A 22 6.31 -7.21 11.42
C HIS A 22 5.86 -5.84 11.96
N SER A 23 6.19 -5.57 13.22
CA SER A 23 6.08 -4.23 13.80
C SER A 23 7.31 -3.43 13.38
N THR A 24 7.22 -2.70 12.27
CA THR A 24 8.25 -1.75 11.83
C THR A 24 8.26 -0.51 12.73
N GLN A 25 8.63 -0.69 13.98
CA GLN A 25 9.05 0.37 14.88
C GLN A 25 10.53 0.65 14.64
N SER A 26 10.82 1.47 13.63
CA SER A 26 12.18 1.99 13.42
C SER A 26 12.53 2.93 14.57
N GLN A 27 13.33 2.43 15.50
CA GLN A 27 13.77 3.16 16.69
C GLN A 27 14.55 4.42 16.28
N THR A 28 14.11 5.58 16.74
CA THR A 28 14.87 6.83 16.57
C THR A 28 16.03 6.89 17.57
N SER A 29 17.11 6.15 17.28
CA SER A 29 18.43 6.59 17.74
C SER A 29 18.70 7.97 17.15
N LYS A 30 19.33 8.85 17.95
CA LYS A 30 19.58 10.26 17.59
C LYS A 30 20.46 10.35 16.34
N ARG A 31 19.86 10.45 15.16
CA ARG A 31 20.58 10.73 13.90
C ARG A 31 20.92 12.22 13.86
N GLU A 32 22.20 12.55 13.87
CA GLU A 32 22.70 13.94 13.89
C GLU A 32 22.75 14.57 12.49
N GLY A 33 21.67 14.42 11.72
CA GLY A 33 21.56 14.92 10.36
C GLY A 33 20.12 15.34 10.01
N PRO A 34 19.92 16.06 8.89
CA PRO A 34 18.60 16.52 8.48
C PRO A 34 17.66 15.34 8.21
N SER A 35 16.45 15.41 8.75
CA SER A 35 15.36 14.45 8.53
C SER A 35 14.16 15.13 7.88
N VAL A 36 13.47 14.40 7.01
CA VAL A 36 12.29 14.88 6.28
C VAL A 36 11.03 14.44 7.02
N LEU A 37 10.22 15.41 7.46
CA LEU A 37 8.90 15.14 8.03
C LEU A 37 7.83 15.24 6.93
N ILE A 38 7.19 14.13 6.61
CA ILE A 38 6.09 14.05 5.63
C ILE A 38 4.77 14.02 6.41
N VAL A 39 3.93 15.04 6.23
CA VAL A 39 2.60 15.11 6.83
C VAL A 39 1.56 14.85 5.75
N GLY A 40 0.90 13.69 5.86
CA GLY A 40 -0.05 13.14 4.89
C GLY A 40 0.50 11.89 4.19
N ALA A 41 -0.13 10.73 4.41
CA ALA A 41 0.18 9.45 3.75
C ALA A 41 -0.74 9.17 2.55
N GLY A 42 -1.18 10.22 1.85
CA GLY A 42 -1.81 10.10 0.54
C GLY A 42 -0.81 9.71 -0.55
N VAL A 43 -1.30 9.53 -1.79
CA VAL A 43 -0.49 9.10 -2.94
C VAL A 43 0.83 9.86 -3.08
N ALA A 44 0.80 11.21 -3.01
CA ALA A 44 2.01 12.03 -3.13
C ALA A 44 3.00 11.87 -1.95
N GLY A 45 2.49 11.71 -0.72
CA GLY A 45 3.32 11.53 0.47
C GLY A 45 4.00 10.17 0.53
N LEU A 46 3.28 9.11 0.15
CA LEU A 46 3.83 7.76 0.01
C LEU A 46 4.80 7.67 -1.18
N PHE A 47 4.50 8.32 -2.30
CA PHE A 47 5.43 8.42 -3.43
C PHE A 47 6.75 9.08 -3.02
N LEU A 48 6.70 10.20 -2.28
CA LEU A 48 7.90 10.85 -1.73
C LEU A 48 8.64 9.97 -0.72
N ALA A 49 7.92 9.24 0.13
CA ALA A 49 8.53 8.28 1.07
C ALA A 49 9.31 7.18 0.34
N ILE A 50 8.74 6.60 -0.72
CA ILE A 50 9.39 5.57 -1.55
C ILE A 50 10.67 6.11 -2.21
N LEU A 51 10.66 7.34 -2.70
CA LEU A 51 11.88 7.98 -3.24
C LEU A 51 12.97 8.17 -2.18
N LEU A 52 12.58 8.43 -0.93
CA LEU A 52 13.49 8.63 0.20
C LEU A 52 13.89 7.33 0.91
N GLU A 53 13.28 6.19 0.58
CA GLU A 53 13.50 4.88 1.22
C GLU A 53 14.97 4.46 1.21
N ARG A 54 15.66 4.66 0.07
CA ARG A 54 17.07 4.32 -0.08
C ARG A 54 18.01 5.11 0.84
N VAL A 55 17.58 6.27 1.31
CA VAL A 55 18.33 7.13 2.24
C VAL A 55 17.84 6.96 3.68
N GLY A 56 16.57 6.56 3.86
CA GLY A 56 15.98 6.23 5.16
C GLY A 56 15.97 7.40 6.16
N ILE A 57 15.92 8.64 5.68
CA ILE A 57 15.94 9.88 6.49
C ILE A 57 14.60 10.60 6.51
N TYR A 58 13.49 9.85 6.58
CA TYR A 58 12.15 10.43 6.57
C TYR A 58 11.25 9.81 7.65
N GLN A 59 10.17 10.52 7.99
CA GLN A 59 9.08 10.03 8.85
C GLN A 59 7.75 10.47 8.23
N VAL A 60 6.79 9.55 8.11
CA VAL A 60 5.44 9.84 7.59
C VAL A 60 4.44 9.83 8.74
N TYR A 61 3.62 10.88 8.82
CA TYR A 61 2.50 10.99 9.75
C TYR A 61 1.20 11.21 8.99
N GLU A 62 0.13 10.55 9.42
CA GLU A 62 -1.21 10.62 8.83
C GLU A 62 -2.26 10.73 9.94
N ARG A 63 -3.39 11.41 9.66
CA ARG A 63 -4.52 11.55 10.57
C ARG A 63 -5.36 10.27 10.61
N ALA A 64 -5.47 9.53 9.51
CA ALA A 64 -6.13 8.23 9.48
C ALA A 64 -5.38 7.22 10.36
N LYS A 65 -6.09 6.57 11.29
CA LYS A 65 -5.52 5.59 12.23
C LYS A 65 -5.12 4.26 11.57
N GLU A 66 -5.67 3.98 10.38
CA GLU A 66 -5.53 2.73 9.66
C GLU A 66 -5.40 3.02 8.16
N VAL A 67 -4.66 2.17 7.43
CA VAL A 67 -4.54 2.25 5.98
C VAL A 67 -5.85 1.78 5.34
N LYS A 68 -6.74 2.73 5.06
CA LYS A 68 -7.97 2.48 4.31
C LYS A 68 -7.65 2.36 2.82
N SER A 69 -7.43 1.14 2.35
CA SER A 69 -7.30 0.89 0.91
C SER A 69 -8.63 1.11 0.20
N LEU A 70 -8.58 1.43 -1.10
CA LEU A 70 -9.76 1.63 -1.94
C LEU A 70 -10.67 0.38 -2.04
N SER A 71 -10.13 -0.80 -1.70
CA SER A 71 -10.79 -2.10 -1.83
C SER A 71 -11.26 -2.72 -0.51
N ALA A 72 -10.74 -2.30 0.65
CA ALA A 72 -11.04 -2.92 1.94
C ALA A 72 -12.25 -2.31 2.67
N THR A 73 -12.86 -1.25 2.14
CA THR A 73 -14.02 -0.60 2.75
C THR A 73 -14.94 -0.03 1.67
N LEU A 74 -16.25 -0.24 1.81
CA LEU A 74 -17.30 0.29 0.91
C LEU A 74 -17.43 1.83 0.89
N THR A 75 -16.56 2.55 1.60
CA THR A 75 -16.41 4.00 1.52
C THR A 75 -15.03 4.32 0.92
N PRO A 76 -14.94 4.66 -0.39
CA PRO A 76 -13.68 5.04 -1.00
C PRO A 76 -13.22 6.38 -0.41
N GLN A 77 -12.29 6.32 0.54
CA GLN A 77 -11.77 7.50 1.22
C GLN A 77 -10.57 8.08 0.44
N GLY A 78 -10.81 8.39 -0.84
CA GLY A 78 -9.84 8.97 -1.76
C GLY A 78 -10.53 9.62 -2.98
N ALA A 79 -10.12 10.85 -3.32
CA ALA A 79 -10.71 11.62 -4.42
C ALA A 79 -10.22 11.22 -5.82
N ILE A 80 -9.17 10.39 -5.90
CA ILE A 80 -8.55 9.95 -7.16
C ILE A 80 -8.98 8.51 -7.41
N MET A 81 -9.78 8.30 -8.45
CA MET A 81 -10.28 6.97 -8.86
C MET A 81 -9.72 6.49 -10.21
N SER A 82 -8.88 7.31 -10.86
CA SER A 82 -8.21 7.00 -12.12
C SER A 82 -6.80 7.58 -12.15
N LEU A 83 -5.92 6.94 -12.90
CA LEU A 83 -4.57 7.43 -13.20
C LEU A 83 -4.48 7.73 -14.70
N ASN A 84 -3.75 8.81 -15.03
CA ASN A 84 -3.42 9.15 -16.40
C ASN A 84 -2.19 8.34 -16.84
N VAL A 85 -2.10 7.96 -18.12
CA VAL A 85 -0.94 7.27 -18.73
C VAL A 85 0.39 7.96 -18.41
N GLY A 86 0.41 9.29 -18.26
CA GLY A 86 1.61 10.04 -17.86
C GLY A 86 2.20 9.68 -16.49
N ALA A 87 1.44 9.02 -15.60
CA ALA A 87 1.95 8.53 -14.32
C ALA A 87 2.63 7.14 -14.42
N ILE A 88 2.35 6.37 -15.47
CA ILE A 88 2.80 4.98 -15.60
C ILE A 88 4.34 4.85 -15.62
N PRO A 89 5.13 5.66 -16.37
CA PRO A 89 6.58 5.55 -16.36
C PRO A 89 7.22 5.81 -14.99
N ALA A 90 6.60 6.65 -14.16
CA ALA A 90 7.08 6.90 -12.80
C ALA A 90 6.79 5.71 -11.86
N LEU A 91 5.63 5.06 -12.03
CA LEU A 91 5.26 3.84 -11.30
C LEU A 91 6.10 2.63 -11.70
N GLU A 92 6.45 2.54 -12.98
CA GLU A 92 7.39 1.55 -13.54
C GLU A 92 8.80 1.71 -12.95
N GLN A 93 9.33 2.93 -12.88
CA GLN A 93 10.65 3.21 -12.27
C GLN A 93 10.73 2.82 -10.78
N MET A 94 9.58 2.74 -10.09
CA MET A 94 9.50 2.27 -8.69
C MET A 94 9.17 0.78 -8.56
N GLY A 95 8.97 0.05 -9.66
CA GLY A 95 8.55 -1.36 -9.65
C GLY A 95 7.09 -1.59 -9.24
N LEU A 96 6.25 -0.54 -9.19
CA LEU A 96 4.85 -0.64 -8.76
C LEU A 96 3.86 -0.89 -9.90
N CYS A 97 4.32 -0.86 -11.16
CA CYS A 97 3.47 -0.95 -12.34
C CYS A 97 2.66 -2.26 -12.40
N GLU A 98 3.32 -3.41 -12.20
CA GLU A 98 2.64 -4.71 -12.19
C GLU A 98 1.58 -4.84 -11.08
N ASP A 99 1.90 -4.38 -9.88
CA ASP A 99 0.98 -4.47 -8.73
C ASP A 99 -0.20 -3.51 -8.88
N LEU A 100 0.01 -2.34 -9.51
CA LEU A 100 -1.08 -1.47 -9.93
C LEU A 100 -2.00 -2.19 -10.92
N TRP A 101 -1.46 -2.82 -11.97
CA TRP A 101 -2.29 -3.50 -12.97
C TRP A 101 -3.14 -4.62 -12.35
N LYS A 102 -2.60 -5.39 -11.40
CA LYS A 102 -3.32 -6.44 -10.65
C LYS A 102 -4.54 -5.93 -9.87
N VAL A 103 -4.56 -4.66 -9.46
CA VAL A 103 -5.65 -4.06 -8.65
C VAL A 103 -6.49 -3.02 -9.40
N SER A 104 -6.10 -2.66 -10.62
CA SER A 104 -6.76 -1.65 -11.43
C SER A 104 -7.87 -2.22 -12.33
N LEU A 105 -8.84 -1.38 -12.68
CA LEU A 105 -9.75 -1.63 -13.80
C LEU A 105 -9.27 -0.83 -15.00
N ASP A 106 -9.02 -1.49 -16.12
CA ASP A 106 -8.74 -0.80 -17.37
C ASP A 106 -9.99 -0.07 -17.89
N SER A 107 -9.83 1.21 -18.20
CA SER A 107 -10.85 2.02 -18.88
C SER A 107 -11.06 1.60 -20.34
N GLY A 108 -10.17 0.78 -20.90
CA GLY A 108 -10.36 0.04 -22.15
C GLY A 108 -10.40 0.92 -23.38
N GLY A 109 -9.76 2.10 -23.33
CA GLY A 109 -9.56 3.01 -24.46
C GLY A 109 -10.82 3.51 -25.17
N ARG A 110 -12.01 3.34 -24.57
CA ARG A 110 -13.31 3.65 -25.20
C ARG A 110 -13.85 4.96 -24.66
N PHE A 111 -13.48 6.07 -25.29
CA PHE A 111 -13.96 7.39 -24.93
C PHE A 111 -15.14 7.78 -25.84
N LYS A 112 -16.32 7.92 -25.25
CA LYS A 112 -17.55 8.29 -25.96
C LYS A 112 -18.01 9.68 -25.54
N ILE A 113 -18.24 10.53 -26.54
CA ILE A 113 -18.78 11.88 -26.38
C ILE A 113 -20.25 11.82 -26.77
N TYR A 114 -21.12 12.26 -25.87
CA TYR A 114 -22.56 12.32 -26.05
C TYR A 114 -23.02 13.78 -26.05
N ASP A 115 -24.10 14.08 -26.76
CA ASP A 115 -24.81 15.37 -26.64
C ASP A 115 -25.69 15.38 -25.37
N SER A 116 -26.25 16.54 -25.09
CA SER A 116 -27.26 16.82 -24.07
C SER A 116 -28.51 15.91 -24.11
N ASP A 117 -28.86 15.35 -25.26
CA ASP A 117 -29.95 14.38 -25.43
C ASP A 117 -29.49 12.90 -25.29
N LEU A 118 -28.23 12.69 -24.92
CA LEU A 118 -27.53 11.39 -24.87
C LEU A 118 -27.36 10.68 -26.23
N SER A 119 -27.56 11.38 -27.35
CA SER A 119 -27.12 10.89 -28.66
C SER A 119 -25.59 10.83 -28.73
N LEU A 120 -25.06 9.82 -29.42
CA LEU A 120 -23.61 9.64 -29.56
C LEU A 120 -23.05 10.58 -30.64
N LEU A 121 -22.29 11.59 -30.23
CA LEU A 121 -21.60 12.51 -31.15
C LEU A 121 -20.32 11.90 -31.70
N TYR A 122 -19.53 11.23 -30.86
CA TYR A 122 -18.25 10.65 -31.26
C TYR A 122 -17.86 9.46 -30.36
N SER A 123 -17.15 8.49 -30.94
CA SER A 123 -16.57 7.36 -30.20
C SER A 123 -15.12 7.18 -30.63
N LEU A 124 -14.19 7.45 -29.72
CA LEU A 124 -12.79 7.09 -29.86
C LEU A 124 -12.59 5.69 -29.28
N ASN A 125 -11.97 4.80 -30.05
CA ASN A 125 -11.50 3.49 -29.59
C ASN A 125 -9.99 3.45 -29.78
N THR A 126 -9.22 3.55 -28.69
CA THR A 126 -7.77 3.33 -28.70
C THR A 126 -7.45 1.93 -28.18
N SER A 127 -6.81 1.11 -29.01
CA SER A 127 -6.12 -0.10 -28.56
C SER A 127 -4.78 0.30 -27.95
N ILE A 128 -4.59 0.00 -26.66
CA ILE A 128 -3.30 0.12 -25.98
C ILE A 128 -2.69 -1.28 -25.92
N GLU A 129 -1.63 -1.50 -26.69
CA GLU A 129 -0.77 -2.67 -26.51
C GLU A 129 0.31 -2.30 -25.49
N TYR A 130 0.36 -3.03 -24.39
CA TYR A 130 1.45 -2.96 -23.41
C TYR A 130 2.55 -3.92 -23.88
N VAL A 131 3.78 -3.40 -24.01
CA VAL A 131 4.98 -4.13 -24.47
C VAL A 131 5.78 -4.61 -23.27
#